data_AF-A0A6J0WJS2-F1
#
_entry.id   AF-A0A6J0WJS2-F1
#
_cell.length_a   1.000
_cell.length_b   1.000
_cell.length_c   1.000
_cell.angle_alpha   90.00
_cell.angle_beta   90.00
_cell.angle_gamma   90.00
#
_symmetry.space_group_name_H-M   'P 1'
#
loop_
_entity.id
_entity.type
_entity.pdbx_description
1 polymer ?
#
loop_
_entity_poly.entity_id
_entity_poly.type
_entity_poly.pdbx_seq_one_letter_code
_entity_poly.pdbx_strand_id
1 'polypeptide(L)'
;MENTHQKTVIFAQGKSLPCIALLLTTVEETPQVISARVQGHLPEWLNGYLLRTGPGKFEFGKDKYNHWFDGMALLHQFKMEKGTVTYRSKFLQSDTYKANSVHDRIVISEFGTLALPDPCKNVFERFMSKFEKPAITDNTSVNYVQYKGDYYLSTETNFMNKVDIETLEKTEKVDWRKFIAVNGTTAHPHYDPDGTTYNMGNSYGKHGSCYNVIRVPPEKSDPGETIHGAQVICSIASEERMRPSYYHSFGMTRNYIIFIEQPLKMNLWKIISSKIRGKPFTDGISWEPQYNTRFHVVDKHTGQLLPGMYYSKPSFTFHQINAYEDQGCVVIDLCCYDDGRILEVYQLQNLRKTGKELDQVYNSVARSFPRRFVLPLHVNLNAPEGENLSPLSYSSASAVKQADGKIWYSYENLYPEDLEEEGGIEFPQINYGQFSGKKYQFFYGCGFRHLVGDSLIKVDVVNKTLMVWREDGFYPSEPVFVPVPGANKEDDGVILSVVITPNQNERNFLLVLDAKNFEELGRAEVPVQMPYGFHGTFVNI
;
A
#
# COMPACT_ATOMS: atom_id res chain seq x y z
N MET A 1 17.06 -37.09 -23.02
CA MET A 1 16.20 -36.41 -24.00
C MET A 1 15.19 -35.63 -23.19
N GLU A 2 15.55 -34.41 -22.84
CA GLU A 2 14.73 -33.52 -22.02
C GLU A 2 13.70 -32.84 -22.90
N ASN A 3 12.42 -33.03 -22.56
CA ASN A 3 11.31 -32.27 -23.12
C ASN A 3 11.26 -30.92 -22.40
N THR A 4 11.86 -29.90 -22.99
CA THR A 4 11.65 -28.50 -22.64
C THR A 4 10.24 -28.08 -23.05
N HIS A 5 9.30 -28.11 -22.11
CA HIS A 5 8.03 -27.40 -22.28
C HIS A 5 8.27 -25.90 -22.18
N GLN A 6 8.51 -25.26 -23.32
CA GLN A 6 8.31 -23.84 -23.51
C GLN A 6 6.80 -23.56 -23.31
N LYS A 7 6.42 -23.09 -22.11
CA LYS A 7 5.08 -22.53 -21.89
C LYS A 7 4.98 -21.23 -22.70
N THR A 8 4.28 -21.29 -23.83
CA THR A 8 3.86 -20.10 -24.57
C THR A 8 2.81 -19.37 -23.74
N VAL A 9 3.19 -18.25 -23.14
CA VAL A 9 2.24 -17.32 -22.52
C VAL A 9 1.35 -16.77 -23.63
N ILE A 10 0.10 -17.22 -23.68
CA ILE A 10 -0.90 -16.70 -24.61
C ILE A 10 -1.39 -15.38 -24.02
N PHE A 11 -0.74 -14.28 -24.38
CA PHE A 11 -1.30 -12.94 -24.16
C PHE A 11 -2.62 -12.84 -24.92
N ALA A 12 -3.64 -12.24 -24.30
CA ALA A 12 -4.90 -11.89 -24.96
C ALA A 12 -4.64 -10.90 -26.12
N GLN A 13 -4.21 -11.42 -27.27
CA GLN A 13 -4.21 -10.72 -28.53
C GLN A 13 -5.66 -10.52 -28.96
N GLY A 14 -6.27 -9.37 -28.65
CA GLY A 14 -7.56 -9.04 -29.26
C GLY A 14 -8.40 -7.91 -28.69
N LYS A 15 -8.18 -7.44 -27.46
CA LYS A 15 -8.95 -6.29 -26.92
C LYS A 15 -7.99 -5.16 -26.54
N SER A 16 -8.20 -3.99 -27.14
CA SER A 16 -7.49 -2.77 -26.73
C SER A 16 -8.02 -2.34 -25.37
N LEU A 17 -7.12 -2.01 -24.44
CA LEU A 17 -7.49 -1.55 -23.10
C LEU A 17 -8.29 -0.24 -23.19
N PRO A 18 -9.40 -0.11 -22.44
CA PRO A 18 -10.13 1.15 -22.35
C PRO A 18 -9.25 2.26 -21.78
N CYS A 19 -9.49 3.51 -22.20
CA CYS A 19 -8.79 4.65 -21.66
C CYS A 19 -9.19 4.91 -20.20
N ILE A 20 -8.21 5.02 -19.31
CA ILE A 20 -8.40 5.34 -17.89
C ILE A 20 -7.94 6.76 -17.52
N ALA A 21 -7.57 7.58 -18.51
CA ALA A 21 -6.97 8.89 -18.25
C ALA A 21 -7.83 9.78 -17.35
N LEU A 22 -9.16 9.75 -17.52
CA LEU A 22 -10.12 10.51 -16.70
C LEU A 22 -10.19 10.06 -15.24
N LEU A 23 -9.80 8.82 -14.92
CA LEU A 23 -9.69 8.36 -13.53
C LEU A 23 -8.47 8.99 -12.81
N LEU A 24 -7.59 9.63 -13.57
CA LEU A 24 -6.30 10.15 -13.12
C LEU A 24 -6.19 11.64 -13.46
N THR A 25 -7.30 12.37 -13.42
CA THR A 25 -7.36 13.83 -13.62
C THR A 25 -7.90 14.53 -12.38
N THR A 26 -7.65 15.85 -12.30
CA THR A 26 -8.17 16.66 -11.21
C THR A 26 -9.68 16.61 -11.18
N VAL A 27 -10.23 16.48 -9.97
CA VAL A 27 -11.66 16.62 -9.71
C VAL A 27 -11.90 17.75 -8.71
N GLU A 28 -13.15 18.19 -8.63
CA GLU A 28 -13.59 19.08 -7.56
C GLU A 28 -13.96 18.28 -6.32
N GLU A 29 -13.72 18.85 -5.14
CA GLU A 29 -14.22 18.31 -3.89
C GLU A 29 -15.73 18.50 -3.76
N THR A 30 -16.38 17.73 -2.88
CA THR A 30 -17.81 17.86 -2.55
C THR A 30 -17.96 18.05 -1.04
N PRO A 31 -17.73 19.27 -0.50
CA PRO A 31 -17.67 19.49 0.94
C PRO A 31 -19.04 19.38 1.62
N GLN A 32 -20.11 19.67 0.87
CA GLN A 32 -21.48 19.52 1.35
C GLN A 32 -21.90 18.05 1.27
N VAL A 33 -22.60 17.59 2.30
CA VAL A 33 -23.15 16.23 2.34
C VAL A 33 -24.21 16.08 1.27
N ILE A 34 -24.08 15.05 0.45
CA ILE A 34 -25.09 14.65 -0.53
C ILE A 34 -25.61 13.25 -0.22
N SER A 35 -26.88 13.00 -0.53
CA SER A 35 -27.46 11.66 -0.44
C SER A 35 -27.09 10.84 -1.67
N ALA A 36 -26.71 9.59 -1.46
CA ALA A 36 -26.51 8.63 -2.54
C ALA A 36 -27.83 7.92 -2.88
N ARG A 37 -28.01 7.55 -4.15
CA ARG A 37 -29.16 6.77 -4.60
C ARG A 37 -28.86 5.28 -4.41
N VAL A 38 -29.51 4.67 -3.42
CA VAL A 38 -29.35 3.24 -3.11
C VAL A 38 -30.16 2.37 -4.08
N GLN A 39 -29.53 1.31 -4.58
CA GLN A 39 -30.13 0.22 -5.35
C GLN A 39 -29.79 -1.11 -4.67
N GLY A 40 -30.70 -2.09 -4.72
CA GLY A 40 -30.57 -3.33 -3.95
C GLY A 40 -30.91 -3.14 -2.47
N HIS A 41 -30.38 -4.01 -1.61
CA HIS A 41 -30.65 -4.01 -0.17
C HIS A 41 -29.34 -4.00 0.62
N LEU A 42 -29.00 -2.84 1.18
CA LEU A 42 -27.84 -2.73 2.07
C LEU A 42 -28.20 -3.23 3.47
N PRO A 43 -27.35 -4.06 4.12
CA PRO A 43 -27.67 -4.59 5.44
C PRO A 43 -27.87 -3.48 6.48
N GLU A 44 -28.94 -3.57 7.27
CA GLU A 44 -29.28 -2.55 8.28
C GLU A 44 -28.25 -2.43 9.40
N TRP A 45 -27.49 -3.50 9.66
CA TRP A 45 -26.42 -3.52 10.66
C TRP A 45 -25.17 -2.75 10.20
N LEU A 46 -25.04 -2.47 8.90
CA LEU A 46 -23.91 -1.72 8.36
C LEU A 46 -24.04 -0.24 8.74
N ASN A 47 -23.42 0.13 9.86
CA ASN A 47 -23.49 1.46 10.45
C ASN A 47 -22.08 2.02 10.68
N GLY A 48 -21.68 3.01 9.89
CA GLY A 48 -20.31 3.51 9.96
C GLY A 48 -19.90 4.46 8.84
N TYR A 49 -18.60 4.74 8.80
CA TYR A 49 -17.94 5.51 7.75
C TYR A 49 -16.99 4.62 6.96
N LEU A 50 -17.14 4.57 5.63
CA LEU A 50 -16.05 4.16 4.75
C LEU A 50 -15.26 5.42 4.39
N LEU A 51 -14.03 5.47 4.87
CA LEU A 51 -13.09 6.57 4.62
C LEU A 51 -12.08 6.09 3.59
N ARG A 52 -11.86 6.88 2.53
CA ARG A 52 -10.84 6.61 1.50
C ARG A 52 -10.01 7.83 1.22
N THR A 53 -8.77 7.62 0.78
CA THR A 53 -7.88 8.69 0.34
C THR A 53 -7.15 8.31 -0.95
N GLY A 54 -6.74 9.33 -1.68
CA GLY A 54 -5.95 9.20 -2.88
C GLY A 54 -5.63 10.55 -3.50
N PRO A 55 -4.93 10.58 -4.63
CA PRO A 55 -4.61 11.81 -5.35
C PRO A 55 -5.85 12.32 -6.09
N GLY A 56 -6.25 13.57 -5.87
CA GLY A 56 -7.41 14.19 -6.53
C GLY A 56 -7.15 15.51 -7.25
N LYS A 57 -5.94 16.08 -7.14
CA LYS A 57 -5.51 17.27 -7.89
C LYS A 57 -4.11 17.05 -8.46
N PHE A 58 -3.98 17.20 -9.78
CA PHE A 58 -2.79 16.83 -10.54
C PHE A 58 -2.02 18.02 -11.15
N GLU A 59 -2.44 19.25 -10.86
CA GLU A 59 -1.80 20.47 -11.34
C GLU A 59 -2.09 21.69 -10.45
N PHE A 60 -1.19 22.68 -10.53
CA PHE A 60 -1.35 24.03 -9.99
C PHE A 60 -0.86 25.03 -11.04
N GLY A 61 -1.71 25.98 -11.43
CA GLY A 61 -1.46 26.88 -12.56
C GLY A 61 -1.06 26.12 -13.83
N LYS A 62 0.18 26.33 -14.28
CA LYS A 62 0.75 25.67 -15.46
C LYS A 62 1.57 24.41 -15.12
N ASP A 63 1.93 24.23 -13.86
CA ASP A 63 2.77 23.13 -13.40
C ASP A 63 1.92 21.88 -13.19
N LYS A 64 2.39 20.75 -13.71
CA LYS A 64 1.70 19.46 -13.63
C LYS A 64 2.54 18.45 -12.87
N TYR A 65 1.89 17.60 -12.10
CA TYR A 65 2.52 16.43 -11.52
C TYR A 65 2.84 15.39 -12.59
N ASN A 66 3.93 14.65 -12.39
CA ASN A 66 4.43 13.64 -13.32
C ASN A 66 4.09 12.21 -12.89
N HIS A 67 3.98 11.95 -11.58
CA HIS A 67 3.73 10.61 -11.05
C HIS A 67 2.36 10.54 -10.37
N TRP A 68 1.72 9.37 -10.42
CA TRP A 68 0.39 9.17 -9.82
C TRP A 68 0.37 9.50 -8.32
N PHE A 69 1.43 9.11 -7.60
CA PHE A 69 1.60 9.34 -6.16
C PHE A 69 1.79 10.82 -5.77
N ASP A 70 2.00 11.72 -6.74
CA ASP A 70 2.27 13.13 -6.45
C ASP A 70 1.00 13.97 -6.27
N GLY A 71 -0.16 13.48 -6.74
CA GLY A 71 -1.39 14.23 -6.68
C GLY A 71 -1.83 14.53 -5.23
N MET A 72 -2.47 15.68 -5.04
CA MET A 72 -2.84 16.13 -3.69
C MET A 72 -3.94 15.28 -3.09
N ALA A 73 -3.80 14.96 -1.81
CA ALA A 73 -4.72 14.13 -1.05
C ALA A 73 -6.17 14.66 -1.08
N LEU A 74 -7.07 13.85 -1.61
CA LEU A 74 -8.52 14.03 -1.56
C LEU A 74 -9.11 12.95 -0.65
N LEU A 75 -9.81 13.39 0.39
CA LEU A 75 -10.46 12.51 1.36
C LEU A 75 -11.90 12.29 0.91
N HIS A 76 -12.35 11.04 0.94
CA HIS A 76 -13.71 10.62 0.63
C HIS A 76 -14.34 9.97 1.86
N GLN A 77 -15.61 10.29 2.14
CA GLN A 77 -16.40 9.66 3.19
C GLN A 77 -17.73 9.20 2.59
N PHE A 78 -18.02 7.92 2.76
CA PHE A 78 -19.39 7.40 2.65
C PHE A 78 -19.86 7.09 4.07
N LYS A 79 -20.94 7.71 4.51
CA LYS A 79 -21.59 7.36 5.79
C LYS A 79 -22.77 6.44 5.49
N MET A 80 -22.77 5.25 6.09
CA MET A 80 -23.88 4.29 6.02
C MET A 80 -24.62 4.28 7.35
N GLU A 81 -25.94 4.35 7.28
CA GLU A 81 -26.81 4.30 8.46
C GLU A 81 -28.19 3.77 8.04
N LYS A 82 -28.60 2.63 8.62
CA LYS A 82 -29.93 2.01 8.41
C LYS A 82 -30.32 1.88 6.93
N GLY A 83 -29.40 1.37 6.12
CA GLY A 83 -29.59 1.18 4.67
C GLY A 83 -29.54 2.46 3.82
N THR A 84 -29.30 3.63 4.42
CA THR A 84 -29.07 4.89 3.69
C THR A 84 -27.58 5.19 3.59
N VAL A 85 -27.18 5.91 2.54
CA VAL A 85 -25.79 6.31 2.32
C VAL A 85 -25.70 7.80 1.97
N THR A 86 -24.78 8.50 2.62
CA THR A 86 -24.41 9.87 2.26
C THR A 86 -22.94 9.96 1.89
N TYR A 87 -22.59 10.96 1.10
CA TYR A 87 -21.24 11.16 0.61
C TYR A 87 -20.76 12.61 0.82
N ARG A 88 -19.47 12.76 1.07
CA ARG A 88 -18.73 14.03 0.95
C ARG A 88 -17.27 13.77 0.57
N SER A 89 -16.60 14.78 0.06
CA SER A 89 -15.14 14.79 -0.08
C SER A 89 -14.53 16.17 0.21
N LYS A 90 -13.29 16.18 0.69
CA LYS A 90 -12.50 17.39 0.94
C LYS A 90 -11.03 17.15 0.61
N PHE A 91 -10.38 18.12 -0.02
CA PHE A 91 -8.93 18.15 -0.12
C PHE A 91 -8.32 18.33 1.26
N LEU A 92 -7.28 17.54 1.52
CA LEU A 92 -6.49 17.71 2.73
C LEU A 92 -5.84 19.10 2.71
N GLN A 93 -6.15 19.89 3.72
CA GLN A 93 -5.58 21.23 3.90
C GLN A 93 -4.14 21.17 4.46
N SER A 94 -3.29 20.34 3.84
CA SER A 94 -1.87 20.17 4.14
C SER A 94 -1.09 21.46 3.85
N ASP A 95 0.09 21.58 4.43
CA ASP A 95 0.93 22.76 4.21
C ASP A 95 1.42 22.78 2.75
N THR A 96 1.70 21.60 2.17
CA THR A 96 1.94 21.43 0.73
C THR A 96 0.79 21.95 -0.12
N TYR A 97 -0.44 21.50 0.15
CA TYR A 97 -1.61 21.91 -0.63
C TYR A 97 -1.82 23.42 -0.58
N LYS A 98 -1.74 24.01 0.63
CA LYS A 98 -1.88 25.45 0.85
C LYS A 98 -0.79 26.24 0.14
N ALA A 99 0.47 25.81 0.27
CA ALA A 99 1.60 26.51 -0.35
C ALA A 99 1.47 26.52 -1.88
N ASN A 100 1.13 25.37 -2.49
CA ASN A 100 0.94 25.28 -3.94
C ASN A 100 -0.28 26.10 -4.40
N SER A 101 -1.38 26.10 -3.63
CA SER A 101 -2.59 26.90 -3.92
C SER A 101 -2.33 28.40 -3.89
N VAL A 102 -1.60 28.89 -2.87
CA VAL A 102 -1.27 30.32 -2.72
C VAL A 102 -0.38 30.83 -3.86
N HIS A 103 0.56 30.01 -4.32
CA HIS A 103 1.50 30.40 -5.38
C HIS A 103 1.02 30.03 -6.80
N ASP A 104 -0.11 29.34 -6.92
CA ASP A 104 -0.65 28.77 -8.16
C ASP A 104 0.41 28.03 -9.00
N ARG A 105 1.28 27.25 -8.32
CA ARG A 105 2.35 26.46 -8.91
C ARG A 105 2.86 25.41 -7.94
N ILE A 106 3.65 24.43 -8.42
CA ILE A 106 4.24 23.41 -7.55
C ILE A 106 5.50 23.98 -6.88
N VAL A 107 5.42 24.29 -5.58
CA VAL A 107 6.53 24.86 -4.78
C VAL A 107 7.20 23.84 -3.87
N ILE A 108 6.56 22.71 -3.61
CA ILE A 108 7.11 21.58 -2.83
C ILE A 108 7.25 20.37 -3.75
N SER A 109 8.43 19.76 -3.74
CA SER A 109 8.70 18.55 -4.53
C SER A 109 7.95 17.36 -3.95
N GLU A 110 7.43 16.52 -4.84
CA GLU A 110 6.76 15.27 -4.52
C GLU A 110 7.65 14.09 -4.96
N PHE A 111 7.10 12.87 -4.90
CA PHE A 111 7.81 11.63 -5.20
C PHE A 111 8.44 11.63 -6.61
N GLY A 112 7.65 11.92 -7.65
CA GLY A 112 8.08 11.95 -9.05
C GLY A 112 8.21 13.34 -9.66
N THR A 113 7.91 14.40 -8.91
CA THR A 113 7.89 15.78 -9.42
C THR A 113 8.78 16.70 -8.61
N LEU A 114 9.77 17.31 -9.27
CA LEU A 114 10.63 18.31 -8.66
C LEU A 114 9.97 19.70 -8.76
N ALA A 115 9.82 20.39 -7.64
CA ALA A 115 9.38 21.78 -7.63
C ALA A 115 10.41 22.68 -8.34
N LEU A 116 9.95 23.49 -9.28
CA LEU A 116 10.81 24.39 -10.03
C LEU A 116 11.19 25.62 -9.16
N PRO A 117 12.43 26.13 -9.29
CA PRO A 117 12.83 27.37 -8.65
C PRO A 117 11.86 28.51 -8.99
N ASP A 118 11.65 29.40 -8.04
CA ASP A 118 10.74 30.54 -8.19
C ASP A 118 11.08 31.36 -9.44
N PRO A 119 10.14 31.51 -10.40
CA PRO A 119 10.38 32.28 -11.61
C PRO A 119 10.58 33.78 -11.33
N CYS A 120 10.10 34.29 -10.19
CA CYS A 120 10.30 35.68 -9.77
C CYS A 120 11.70 35.93 -9.17
N LYS A 121 12.43 34.87 -8.77
CA LYS A 121 13.82 34.98 -8.31
C LYS A 121 14.76 35.25 -9.48
N ASN A 122 15.76 36.10 -9.26
CA ASN A 122 16.81 36.35 -10.25
C ASN A 122 17.75 35.13 -10.40
N VAL A 123 18.62 35.12 -11.42
CA VAL A 123 19.48 33.95 -11.75
C VAL A 123 20.36 33.53 -10.56
N PHE A 124 20.87 34.51 -9.79
CA PHE A 124 21.71 34.26 -8.62
C PHE A 124 20.91 33.64 -7.47
N GLU A 125 19.73 34.18 -7.17
CA GLU A 125 18.81 33.63 -6.16
C GLU A 125 18.29 32.24 -6.54
N ARG A 126 18.03 31.98 -7.83
CA ARG A 126 17.69 30.63 -8.32
C ARG A 126 18.85 29.67 -8.12
N PHE A 127 20.09 30.09 -8.38
CA PHE A 127 21.28 29.28 -8.11
C PHE A 127 21.42 28.99 -6.61
N MET A 128 21.32 30.02 -5.76
CA MET A 128 21.39 29.88 -4.31
C MET A 128 20.27 28.98 -3.75
N SER A 129 19.07 29.04 -4.32
CA SER A 129 17.94 28.20 -3.89
C SER A 129 18.24 26.70 -4.03
N LYS A 130 19.14 26.29 -4.93
CA LYS A 130 19.53 24.86 -5.07
C LYS A 130 20.25 24.32 -3.83
N PHE A 131 20.76 25.18 -2.97
CA PHE A 131 21.49 24.84 -1.74
C PHE A 131 20.60 24.95 -0.48
N GLU A 132 19.38 25.48 -0.58
CA GLU A 132 18.40 25.44 0.51
C GLU A 132 17.90 24.00 0.73
N LYS A 133 17.80 23.58 2.00
CA LYS A 133 17.25 22.27 2.37
C LYS A 133 15.83 22.12 1.79
N PRO A 134 15.54 21.05 1.04
CA PRO A 134 14.20 20.84 0.51
C PRO A 134 13.18 20.71 1.66
N ALA A 135 12.03 21.36 1.50
CA ALA A 135 10.87 21.04 2.34
C ALA A 135 10.44 19.60 2.04
N ILE A 136 10.16 18.83 3.08
CA ILE A 136 9.58 17.49 2.96
C ILE A 136 8.07 17.66 2.89
N THR A 137 7.43 16.99 1.93
CA THR A 137 5.98 17.08 1.73
C THR A 137 5.21 16.50 2.91
N ASP A 138 4.09 17.17 3.25
CA ASP A 138 3.04 16.64 4.12
C ASP A 138 1.77 16.28 3.31
N ASN A 139 1.92 16.01 2.01
CA ASN A 139 0.88 15.41 1.16
C ASN A 139 0.64 13.94 1.55
N THR A 140 -0.18 13.74 2.58
CA THR A 140 -0.50 12.42 3.12
C THR A 140 -1.66 11.78 2.36
N SER A 141 -1.44 11.38 1.11
CA SER A 141 -2.47 10.89 0.19
C SER A 141 -2.69 9.37 0.21
N VAL A 142 -1.91 8.61 1.00
CA VAL A 142 -1.82 7.15 0.87
C VAL A 142 -2.89 6.43 1.69
N ASN A 143 -2.94 6.63 3.01
CA ASN A 143 -3.80 5.82 3.88
C ASN A 143 -4.32 6.57 5.11
N TYR A 144 -5.43 6.09 5.67
CA TYR A 144 -5.86 6.36 7.05
C TYR A 144 -5.17 5.39 8.00
N VAL A 145 -4.52 5.91 9.03
CA VAL A 145 -3.81 5.13 10.05
C VAL A 145 -4.26 5.54 11.44
N GLN A 146 -4.19 4.61 12.39
CA GLN A 146 -4.65 4.83 13.75
C GLN A 146 -3.48 4.87 14.75
N TYR A 147 -3.45 5.88 15.60
CA TYR A 147 -2.55 5.90 16.75
C TYR A 147 -3.31 6.39 17.97
N LYS A 148 -3.25 5.62 19.06
CA LYS A 148 -3.96 5.94 20.31
C LYS A 148 -5.45 6.23 20.10
N GLY A 149 -6.10 5.53 19.18
CA GLY A 149 -7.51 5.74 18.84
C GLY A 149 -7.82 6.89 17.89
N ASP A 150 -6.88 7.82 17.62
CA ASP A 150 -7.06 8.91 16.67
C ASP A 150 -6.73 8.47 15.24
N TYR A 151 -7.38 9.11 14.26
CA TYR A 151 -7.14 8.89 12.84
C TYR A 151 -6.22 9.95 12.24
N TYR A 152 -5.27 9.48 11.46
CA TYR A 152 -4.30 10.30 10.74
C TYR A 152 -4.28 9.89 9.27
N LEU A 153 -4.09 10.86 8.38
CA LEU A 153 -3.68 10.61 7.02
C LEU A 153 -2.16 10.46 6.99
N SER A 154 -1.69 9.45 6.28
CA SER A 154 -0.28 9.11 6.17
C SER A 154 0.20 9.02 4.71
N THR A 155 1.50 9.27 4.55
CA THR A 155 2.31 8.94 3.37
C THR A 155 3.64 8.40 3.92
N GLU A 156 4.65 8.23 3.08
CA GLU A 156 5.92 7.61 3.46
C GLU A 156 7.00 8.61 3.94
N THR A 157 6.58 9.77 4.42
CA THR A 157 7.47 10.81 4.97
C THR A 157 7.43 10.80 6.50
N ASN A 158 8.12 11.75 7.14
CA ASN A 158 8.07 11.94 8.59
C ASN A 158 6.80 12.67 9.07
N PHE A 159 5.92 13.11 8.17
CA PHE A 159 4.72 13.87 8.51
C PHE A 159 3.45 13.03 8.39
N MET A 160 2.55 13.22 9.35
CA MET A 160 1.16 12.75 9.31
C MET A 160 0.22 13.93 9.57
N ASN A 161 -1.01 13.84 9.08
CA ASN A 161 -2.03 14.86 9.35
C ASN A 161 -3.19 14.23 10.12
N LYS A 162 -3.42 14.65 11.37
CA LYS A 162 -4.60 14.25 12.14
C LYS A 162 -5.85 14.85 11.49
N VAL A 163 -6.91 14.05 11.40
CA VAL A 163 -8.17 14.49 10.80
C VAL A 163 -9.35 14.15 11.69
N ASP A 164 -10.37 14.99 11.60
CA ASP A 164 -11.71 14.66 12.07
C ASP A 164 -12.39 13.81 11.00
N ILE A 165 -12.78 12.58 11.36
CA ILE A 165 -13.38 11.62 10.42
C ILE A 165 -14.82 11.95 10.04
N GLU A 166 -15.53 12.76 10.83
CA GLU A 166 -16.90 13.18 10.54
C GLU A 166 -16.91 14.36 9.56
N THR A 167 -16.00 15.31 9.76
CA THR A 167 -15.94 16.56 8.97
C THR A 167 -14.93 16.54 7.83
N LEU A 168 -13.98 15.59 7.84
CA LEU A 168 -12.80 15.48 6.97
C LEU A 168 -11.81 16.66 7.09
N GLU A 169 -11.82 17.37 8.22
CA GLU A 169 -10.94 18.51 8.44
C GLU A 169 -9.61 18.11 9.08
N LYS A 170 -8.51 18.66 8.54
CA LYS A 170 -7.19 18.55 9.18
C LYS A 170 -7.21 19.34 10.49
N THR A 171 -6.94 18.67 11.59
CA THR A 171 -6.88 19.28 12.93
C THR A 171 -5.44 19.56 13.35
N GLU A 172 -4.50 18.67 13.04
CA GLU A 172 -3.10 18.80 13.48
C GLU A 172 -2.12 18.20 12.47
N LYS A 173 -0.90 18.74 12.38
CA LYS A 173 0.22 18.11 11.67
C LYS A 173 1.21 17.54 12.68
N VAL A 174 1.48 16.24 12.56
CA VAL A 174 2.40 15.49 13.43
C VAL A 174 3.71 15.22 12.70
N ASP A 175 4.83 15.40 13.40
CA ASP A 175 6.17 15.11 12.90
C ASP A 175 6.81 14.03 13.76
N TRP A 176 7.03 12.84 13.17
CA TRP A 176 7.64 11.70 13.85
C TRP A 176 8.98 12.02 14.52
N ARG A 177 9.76 12.95 13.94
CA ARG A 177 11.09 13.34 14.42
C ARG A 177 11.07 14.03 15.77
N LYS A 178 9.92 14.55 16.20
CA LYS A 178 9.76 15.15 17.53
C LYS A 178 9.72 14.09 18.64
N PHE A 179 9.48 12.82 18.29
CA PHE A 179 9.28 11.72 19.23
C PHE A 179 10.40 10.68 19.14
N ILE A 180 10.79 10.31 17.91
CA ILE A 180 11.80 9.28 17.66
C ILE A 180 12.68 9.63 16.44
N ALA A 181 13.88 9.05 16.39
CA ALA A 181 14.87 9.34 15.35
C ALA A 181 14.59 8.58 14.04
N VAL A 182 13.60 9.04 13.26
CA VAL A 182 13.23 8.47 11.96
C VAL A 182 13.08 9.56 10.88
N ASN A 183 13.40 9.22 9.63
CA ASN A 183 13.31 10.08 8.45
C ASN A 183 11.98 9.93 7.71
N GLY A 184 11.26 8.83 7.92
CA GLY A 184 9.95 8.54 7.38
C GLY A 184 9.43 7.22 7.93
N THR A 185 8.13 6.99 7.80
CA THR A 185 7.45 5.77 8.26
C THR A 185 6.53 5.25 7.18
N THR A 186 6.20 3.96 7.18
CA THR A 186 5.23 3.44 6.21
C THR A 186 3.81 3.97 6.48
N ALA A 187 2.96 3.92 5.46
CA ALA A 187 1.52 4.16 5.57
C ALA A 187 0.72 2.91 5.96
N HIS A 188 1.40 1.82 6.34
CA HIS A 188 0.82 0.50 6.64
C HIS A 188 1.23 -0.01 8.02
N PRO A 189 0.88 0.70 9.12
CA PRO A 189 1.10 0.18 10.46
C PRO A 189 0.19 -1.03 10.74
N HIS A 190 0.61 -1.83 11.71
CA HIS A 190 -0.17 -2.93 12.27
C HIS A 190 -0.65 -2.61 13.69
N TYR A 191 -1.72 -3.26 14.11
CA TYR A 191 -2.37 -3.00 15.39
C TYR A 191 -2.53 -4.29 16.19
N ASP A 192 -2.13 -4.27 17.46
CA ASP A 192 -2.51 -5.31 18.42
C ASP A 192 -3.92 -5.04 18.98
N PRO A 193 -4.62 -6.08 19.49
CA PRO A 193 -5.98 -5.93 20.03
C PRO A 193 -6.13 -4.96 21.22
N ASP A 194 -5.03 -4.66 21.92
CA ASP A 194 -5.01 -3.67 23.01
C ASP A 194 -4.91 -2.22 22.51
N GLY A 195 -4.77 -2.02 21.20
CA GLY A 195 -4.59 -0.73 20.54
C GLY A 195 -3.13 -0.31 20.36
N THR A 196 -2.15 -1.15 20.75
CA THR A 196 -0.73 -0.88 20.48
C THR A 196 -0.50 -0.86 18.98
N THR A 197 0.11 0.21 18.47
CA THR A 197 0.42 0.33 17.04
C THR A 197 1.89 0.05 16.78
N TYR A 198 2.18 -0.78 15.77
CA TYR A 198 3.51 -1.04 15.25
C TYR A 198 3.65 -0.43 13.86
N ASN A 199 4.81 0.15 13.56
CA ASN A 199 5.13 0.64 12.22
C ASN A 199 6.62 0.42 11.94
N MET A 200 7.04 0.62 10.70
CA MET A 200 8.44 0.65 10.32
C MET A 200 8.81 2.03 9.77
N GLY A 201 10.06 2.43 10.01
CA GLY A 201 10.60 3.68 9.49
C GLY A 201 12.10 3.67 9.31
N ASN A 202 12.60 4.55 8.46
CA ASN A 202 14.03 4.61 8.13
C ASN A 202 14.77 5.62 8.98
N SER A 203 16.04 5.38 9.28
CA SER A 203 16.94 6.40 9.83
C SER A 203 18.25 6.44 9.06
N TYR A 204 18.71 7.63 8.70
CA TYR A 204 19.97 7.87 7.99
C TYR A 204 20.92 8.66 8.87
N GLY A 205 22.06 8.06 9.21
CA GLY A 205 23.02 8.65 10.13
C GLY A 205 24.48 8.40 9.75
N LYS A 206 25.40 8.83 10.62
CA LYS A 206 26.85 8.67 10.42
C LYS A 206 27.28 7.20 10.26
N HIS A 207 26.50 6.27 10.83
CA HIS A 207 26.78 4.83 10.79
C HIS A 207 26.12 4.11 9.61
N GLY A 208 25.43 4.84 8.72
CA GLY A 208 24.71 4.29 7.59
C GLY A 208 23.20 4.40 7.76
N SER A 209 22.48 3.53 7.04
CA SER A 209 21.02 3.48 7.03
C SER A 209 20.53 2.31 7.89
N CYS A 210 19.48 2.55 8.68
CA CYS A 210 18.80 1.52 9.45
C CYS A 210 17.30 1.53 9.16
N TYR A 211 16.70 0.35 9.25
CA TYR A 211 15.27 0.11 9.28
C TYR A 211 14.85 -0.07 10.74
N ASN A 212 13.93 0.75 11.21
CA ASN A 212 13.53 0.81 12.61
C ASN A 212 12.13 0.23 12.77
N VAL A 213 12.00 -0.71 13.70
CA VAL A 213 10.70 -1.17 14.18
C VAL A 213 10.22 -0.22 15.26
N ILE A 214 9.06 0.38 15.05
CA ILE A 214 8.46 1.41 15.88
C ILE A 214 7.27 0.80 16.62
N ARG A 215 7.16 1.11 17.91
CA ARG A 215 5.99 0.79 18.74
C ARG A 215 5.43 2.08 19.33
N VAL A 216 4.12 2.27 19.24
CA VAL A 216 3.37 3.35 19.88
C VAL A 216 2.39 2.73 20.88
N PRO A 217 2.44 3.11 22.17
CA PRO A 217 1.53 2.55 23.17
C PRO A 217 0.09 2.99 22.93
N PRO A 218 -0.91 2.22 23.39
CA PRO A 218 -2.33 2.47 23.13
C PRO A 218 -2.88 3.66 23.93
N GLU A 219 -2.42 3.82 25.17
CA GLU A 219 -2.99 4.75 26.14
C GLU A 219 -2.65 6.19 25.82
N LYS A 220 -3.62 7.11 25.92
CA LYS A 220 -3.38 8.55 26.01
C LYS A 220 -3.31 8.96 27.46
N SER A 221 -2.24 9.66 27.85
CA SER A 221 -2.18 10.30 29.18
C SER A 221 -2.97 11.61 29.21
N ASP A 222 -3.16 12.24 28.05
CA ASP A 222 -3.92 13.49 27.88
C ASP A 222 -4.64 13.49 26.52
N PRO A 223 -5.85 14.07 26.39
CA PRO A 223 -6.59 14.09 25.12
C PRO A 223 -5.86 14.76 23.95
N GLY A 224 -4.92 15.67 24.22
CA GLY A 224 -4.08 16.34 23.23
C GLY A 224 -2.86 15.51 22.79
N GLU A 225 -2.59 14.36 23.41
CA GLU A 225 -1.50 13.51 22.97
C GLU A 225 -1.75 12.93 21.58
N THR A 226 -0.72 12.98 20.74
CA THR A 226 -0.69 12.28 19.46
C THR A 226 0.03 10.94 19.62
N ILE A 227 1.32 10.89 19.28
CA ILE A 227 2.15 9.67 19.29
C ILE A 227 3.17 9.67 20.44
N HIS A 228 2.86 10.37 21.55
CA HIS A 228 3.71 10.39 22.73
C HIS A 228 3.96 8.97 23.25
N GLY A 229 5.21 8.69 23.64
CA GLY A 229 5.63 7.34 24.04
C GLY A 229 6.01 6.43 22.87
N ALA A 230 6.03 6.91 21.62
CA ALA A 230 6.61 6.19 20.50
C ALA A 230 8.06 5.79 20.80
N GLN A 231 8.43 4.55 20.46
CA GLN A 231 9.74 3.97 20.72
C GLN A 231 10.23 3.21 19.49
N VAL A 232 11.54 3.29 19.23
CA VAL A 232 12.22 2.34 18.35
C VAL A 232 12.60 1.12 19.20
N ILE A 233 12.00 -0.04 18.91
CA ILE A 233 12.24 -1.27 19.68
C ILE A 233 13.30 -2.17 19.04
N CYS A 234 13.58 -1.99 17.75
CA CYS A 234 14.64 -2.70 17.04
C CYS A 234 15.16 -1.83 15.88
N SER A 235 16.46 -1.87 15.62
CA SER A 235 17.09 -1.24 14.46
C SER A 235 17.87 -2.29 13.67
N ILE A 236 17.46 -2.52 12.43
CA ILE A 236 18.10 -3.42 11.48
C ILE A 236 19.01 -2.59 10.59
N ALA A 237 20.31 -2.86 10.60
CA ALA A 237 21.23 -2.16 9.72
C ALA A 237 21.04 -2.61 8.27
N SER A 238 20.97 -1.65 7.34
CA SER A 238 21.09 -1.96 5.91
C SER A 238 22.47 -2.55 5.63
N GLU A 239 22.53 -3.64 4.89
CA GLU A 239 23.80 -4.18 4.39
C GLU A 239 24.53 -3.12 3.56
N GLU A 240 23.77 -2.40 2.74
CA GLU A 240 24.27 -1.33 1.89
C GLU A 240 24.03 0.03 2.56
N ARG A 241 25.06 0.56 3.23
CA ARG A 241 24.94 1.75 4.09
C ARG A 241 24.30 2.97 3.43
N MET A 242 24.55 3.18 2.13
CA MET A 242 24.06 4.33 1.35
C MET A 242 23.03 3.94 0.28
N ARG A 243 22.60 2.67 0.27
CA ARG A 243 21.62 2.13 -0.66
C ARG A 243 20.63 1.21 0.08
N PRO A 244 19.89 1.72 1.09
CA PRO A 244 18.86 0.95 1.74
C PRO A 244 17.77 0.53 0.76
N SER A 245 17.01 -0.50 1.13
CA SER A 245 15.82 -0.95 0.43
C SER A 245 14.66 0.04 0.61
N TYR A 246 13.91 0.27 -0.46
CA TYR A 246 12.56 0.78 -0.38
C TYR A 246 11.63 -0.36 0.04
N TYR A 247 10.75 -0.10 1.00
CA TYR A 247 9.69 -1.02 1.43
C TYR A 247 8.44 -0.20 1.76
N HIS A 248 7.29 -0.81 1.53
CA HIS A 248 5.99 -0.17 1.64
C HIS A 248 5.16 -0.69 2.81
N SER A 249 5.36 -1.96 3.18
CA SER A 249 4.72 -2.62 4.31
C SER A 249 5.64 -3.66 4.95
N PHE A 250 5.19 -4.30 6.02
CA PHE A 250 5.92 -5.33 6.75
C PHE A 250 4.93 -6.38 7.28
N GLY A 251 5.42 -7.55 7.69
CA GLY A 251 4.58 -8.58 8.30
C GLY A 251 4.53 -8.47 9.82
N MET A 252 3.39 -8.79 10.43
CA MET A 252 3.27 -8.91 11.88
C MET A 252 2.50 -10.17 12.26
N THR A 253 3.02 -10.89 13.25
CA THR A 253 2.38 -12.03 13.90
C THR A 253 2.12 -11.69 15.37
N ARG A 254 1.63 -12.66 16.14
CA ARG A 254 1.46 -12.49 17.58
C ARG A 254 2.78 -12.14 18.28
N ASN A 255 3.88 -12.76 17.89
CA ASN A 255 5.17 -12.65 18.58
C ASN A 255 6.28 -12.03 17.75
N TYR A 256 6.12 -11.91 16.43
CA TYR A 256 7.19 -11.48 15.54
C TYR A 256 6.79 -10.38 14.57
N ILE A 257 7.78 -9.56 14.21
CA ILE A 257 7.74 -8.59 13.11
C ILE A 257 8.67 -9.06 12.01
N ILE A 258 8.21 -9.00 10.77
CA ILE A 258 8.91 -9.52 9.59
C ILE A 258 9.16 -8.37 8.64
N PHE A 259 10.42 -7.99 8.49
CA PHE A 259 10.85 -6.99 7.52
C PHE A 259 11.37 -7.67 6.25
N ILE A 260 10.88 -7.22 5.09
CA ILE A 260 11.27 -7.72 3.77
C ILE A 260 12.23 -6.71 3.14
N GLU A 261 13.53 -7.00 3.19
CA GLU A 261 14.55 -6.19 2.53
C GLU A 261 14.67 -6.62 1.06
N GLN A 262 14.09 -5.81 0.17
CA GLN A 262 13.94 -6.12 -1.24
C GLN A 262 14.98 -5.40 -2.14
N PRO A 263 15.21 -5.88 -3.38
CA PRO A 263 16.20 -5.31 -4.31
C PRO A 263 15.75 -4.00 -4.99
N LEU A 264 14.73 -3.32 -4.47
CA LEU A 264 14.39 -1.97 -4.89
C LEU A 264 15.16 -0.98 -4.02
N LYS A 265 16.28 -0.45 -4.52
CA LYS A 265 17.25 0.28 -3.72
C LYS A 265 17.08 1.80 -3.83
N MET A 266 17.26 2.49 -2.72
CA MET A 266 17.25 3.94 -2.60
C MET A 266 18.69 4.47 -2.53
N ASN A 267 19.22 4.99 -3.63
CA ASN A 267 20.52 5.63 -3.65
C ASN A 267 20.48 7.00 -2.96
N LEU A 268 20.87 7.04 -1.68
CA LEU A 268 20.78 8.25 -0.85
C LEU A 268 21.64 9.40 -1.39
N TRP A 269 22.77 9.11 -2.03
CA TRP A 269 23.59 10.14 -2.67
C TRP A 269 22.85 10.85 -3.81
N LYS A 270 22.14 10.09 -4.66
CA LYS A 270 21.29 10.67 -5.72
C LYS A 270 20.13 11.48 -5.11
N ILE A 271 19.50 10.96 -4.07
CA ILE A 271 18.37 11.61 -3.39
C ILE A 271 18.80 12.94 -2.76
N ILE A 272 19.90 12.96 -2.01
CA ILE A 272 20.42 14.17 -1.35
C ILE A 272 20.85 15.23 -2.39
N SER A 273 21.38 14.80 -3.54
CA SER A 273 21.81 15.70 -4.62
C SER A 273 20.71 16.04 -5.65
N SER A 274 19.47 15.58 -5.43
CA SER A 274 18.33 15.71 -6.35
C SER A 274 18.10 17.13 -6.86
N LYS A 275 18.01 18.12 -5.95
CA LYS A 275 17.79 19.54 -6.29
C LYS A 275 18.92 20.14 -7.12
N ILE A 276 20.17 19.79 -6.81
CA ILE A 276 21.36 20.24 -7.56
C ILE A 276 21.35 19.63 -8.97
N ARG A 277 21.00 18.35 -9.07
CA ARG A 277 20.89 17.60 -10.33
C ARG A 277 19.65 17.94 -11.16
N GLY A 278 18.67 18.64 -10.59
CA GLY A 278 17.38 18.89 -11.25
C GLY A 278 16.59 17.60 -11.49
N LYS A 279 16.67 16.63 -10.57
CA LYS A 279 16.00 15.33 -10.66
C LYS A 279 14.99 15.12 -9.53
N PRO A 280 13.88 14.42 -9.75
CA PRO A 280 12.91 14.09 -8.70
C PRO A 280 13.46 13.03 -7.73
N PHE A 281 12.76 12.78 -6.63
CA PHE A 281 13.14 11.79 -5.62
C PHE A 281 13.23 10.37 -6.22
N THR A 282 12.30 10.02 -7.11
CA THR A 282 12.29 8.73 -7.83
C THR A 282 13.54 8.43 -8.65
N ASP A 283 14.31 9.42 -9.13
CA ASP A 283 15.60 9.20 -9.84
C ASP A 283 16.65 8.50 -8.94
N GLY A 284 16.44 8.56 -7.63
CA GLY A 284 17.23 7.87 -6.63
C GLY A 284 16.82 6.43 -6.37
N ILE A 285 15.70 5.96 -6.90
CA ILE A 285 15.18 4.60 -6.67
C ILE A 285 15.42 3.76 -7.91
N SER A 286 15.94 2.55 -7.74
CA SER A 286 16.16 1.63 -8.86
C SER A 286 16.02 0.17 -8.45
N TRP A 287 15.48 -0.64 -9.36
CA TRP A 287 15.47 -2.09 -9.25
C TRP A 287 16.87 -2.66 -9.51
N GLU A 288 17.39 -3.43 -8.56
CA GLU A 288 18.76 -3.94 -8.55
C GLU A 288 18.78 -5.45 -8.26
N PRO A 289 18.40 -6.29 -9.25
CA PRO A 289 18.18 -7.72 -9.08
C PRO A 289 19.46 -8.52 -8.82
N GLN A 290 20.63 -7.90 -8.86
CA GLN A 290 21.87 -8.51 -8.39
C GLN A 290 21.88 -8.72 -6.86
N TYR A 291 21.00 -8.03 -6.12
CA TYR A 291 20.76 -8.28 -4.71
C TYR A 291 19.58 -9.22 -4.51
N ASN A 292 19.67 -10.07 -3.48
CA ASN A 292 18.58 -10.97 -3.09
C ASN A 292 17.55 -10.26 -2.21
N THR A 293 16.33 -10.81 -2.19
CA THR A 293 15.33 -10.47 -1.17
C THR A 293 15.72 -11.14 0.15
N ARG A 294 15.61 -10.42 1.27
CA ARG A 294 15.91 -10.96 2.60
C ARG A 294 14.73 -10.77 3.53
N PHE A 295 14.54 -11.75 4.40
CA PHE A 295 13.59 -11.65 5.50
C PHE A 295 14.38 -11.38 6.78
N HIS A 296 13.91 -10.44 7.59
CA HIS A 296 14.44 -10.16 8.91
C HIS A 296 13.31 -10.41 9.90
N VAL A 297 13.52 -11.28 10.89
CA VAL A 297 12.50 -11.63 11.89
C VAL A 297 12.92 -11.06 13.22
N VAL A 298 12.08 -10.18 13.78
CA VAL A 298 12.31 -9.52 15.06
C VAL A 298 11.30 -10.04 16.05
N ASP A 299 11.76 -10.47 17.22
CA ASP A 299 10.91 -10.76 18.36
C ASP A 299 10.24 -9.45 18.84
N LYS A 300 8.91 -9.38 18.71
CA LYS A 300 8.10 -8.17 18.93
C LYS A 300 8.14 -7.70 20.39
N HIS A 301 8.38 -8.62 21.33
CA HIS A 301 8.33 -8.34 22.77
C HIS A 301 9.66 -7.85 23.30
N THR A 302 10.75 -8.49 22.85
CA THR A 302 12.12 -8.19 23.31
C THR A 302 12.85 -7.19 22.42
N GLY A 303 12.38 -6.99 21.17
CA GLY A 303 13.08 -6.20 20.16
C GLY A 303 14.30 -6.91 19.57
N GLN A 304 14.53 -8.18 19.93
CA GLN A 304 15.68 -8.94 19.47
C GLN A 304 15.50 -9.35 18.01
N LEU A 305 16.45 -8.96 17.15
CA LEU A 305 16.58 -9.52 15.81
C LEU A 305 17.04 -10.97 15.92
N LEU A 306 16.26 -11.91 15.38
CA LEU A 306 16.60 -13.32 15.39
C LEU A 306 17.80 -13.59 14.47
N PRO A 307 18.71 -14.50 14.87
CA PRO A 307 19.83 -14.90 14.04
C PRO A 307 19.29 -15.68 12.84
N GLY A 308 19.33 -15.07 11.66
CA GLY A 308 18.74 -15.66 10.46
C GLY A 308 19.33 -15.07 9.20
N MET A 309 19.89 -15.95 8.36
CA MET A 309 20.38 -15.62 7.02
C MET A 309 19.32 -16.05 6.01
N TYR A 310 18.21 -15.30 5.97
CA TYR A 310 17.03 -15.69 5.21
C TYR A 310 16.99 -15.03 3.83
N TYR A 311 17.15 -15.81 2.77
CA TYR A 311 17.29 -15.31 1.40
C TYR A 311 16.25 -15.90 0.46
N SER A 312 15.70 -15.09 -0.43
CA SER A 312 14.97 -15.58 -1.59
C SER A 312 15.51 -14.93 -2.86
N LYS A 313 15.04 -15.43 -4.01
CA LYS A 313 15.28 -14.79 -5.29
C LYS A 313 14.79 -13.33 -5.27
N PRO A 314 15.38 -12.45 -6.09
CA PRO A 314 14.93 -11.06 -6.22
C PRO A 314 13.42 -11.02 -6.49
N SER A 315 12.70 -10.29 -5.65
CA SER A 315 11.26 -10.05 -5.78
C SER A 315 10.93 -8.71 -5.14
N PHE A 316 9.82 -8.12 -5.56
CA PHE A 316 9.32 -6.86 -5.03
C PHE A 316 7.92 -7.06 -4.47
N THR A 317 7.56 -6.36 -3.40
CA THR A 317 6.21 -6.32 -2.85
C THR A 317 5.88 -4.91 -2.36
N PHE A 318 4.65 -4.48 -2.64
CA PHE A 318 4.06 -3.34 -1.94
C PHE A 318 3.38 -3.84 -0.66
N HIS A 319 2.47 -4.80 -0.79
CA HIS A 319 1.56 -5.19 0.27
C HIS A 319 1.78 -6.61 0.77
N GLN A 320 1.94 -6.70 2.08
CA GLN A 320 1.71 -7.94 2.82
C GLN A 320 0.21 -8.26 2.89
N ILE A 321 -0.14 -9.54 2.78
CA ILE A 321 -1.51 -10.05 2.88
C ILE A 321 -1.82 -10.41 4.33
N ASN A 322 -1.10 -11.38 4.88
CA ASN A 322 -1.16 -11.76 6.28
C ASN A 322 0.15 -12.47 6.71
N ALA A 323 0.39 -12.57 8.01
CA ALA A 323 1.45 -13.39 8.57
C ALA A 323 0.94 -14.09 9.83
N TYR A 324 1.40 -15.30 10.11
CA TYR A 324 1.03 -16.05 11.31
C TYR A 324 2.11 -17.04 11.72
N GLU A 325 1.97 -17.61 12.92
CA GLU A 325 2.88 -18.62 13.45
C GLU A 325 2.21 -20.01 13.38
N ASP A 326 2.94 -21.03 12.92
CA ASP A 326 2.50 -22.43 12.95
C ASP A 326 3.71 -23.37 13.05
N GLN A 327 3.63 -24.36 13.94
CA GLN A 327 4.66 -25.39 14.17
C GLN A 327 6.13 -24.88 14.21
N GLY A 328 6.38 -23.75 14.89
CA GLY A 328 7.75 -23.19 15.00
C GLY A 328 8.24 -22.44 13.75
N CYS A 329 7.33 -22.12 12.84
CA CYS A 329 7.57 -21.28 11.67
C CYS A 329 6.73 -20.01 11.74
N VAL A 330 7.23 -18.95 11.10
CA VAL A 330 6.43 -17.83 10.65
C VAL A 330 6.04 -18.06 9.20
N VAL A 331 4.75 -18.04 8.91
CA VAL A 331 4.20 -18.04 7.56
C VAL A 331 3.89 -16.60 7.18
N ILE A 332 4.34 -16.15 6.02
CA ILE A 332 4.07 -14.81 5.49
C ILE A 332 3.58 -14.89 4.05
N ASP A 333 2.45 -14.24 3.81
CA ASP A 333 1.79 -14.19 2.51
C ASP A 333 1.90 -12.75 1.97
N LEU A 334 2.35 -12.61 0.72
CA LEU A 334 2.71 -11.33 0.10
C LEU A 334 2.13 -11.23 -1.32
N CYS A 335 1.73 -10.03 -1.73
CA CYS A 335 1.53 -9.70 -3.14
C CYS A 335 2.89 -9.41 -3.77
N CYS A 336 3.40 -10.35 -4.59
CA CYS A 336 4.77 -10.33 -5.09
C CYS A 336 4.86 -10.10 -6.60
N TYR A 337 5.79 -9.22 -6.98
CA TYR A 337 6.25 -8.98 -8.34
C TYR A 337 7.62 -9.62 -8.56
N ASP A 338 7.88 -10.05 -9.80
CA ASP A 338 9.19 -10.56 -10.21
C ASP A 338 10.22 -9.46 -10.51
N ASP A 339 9.77 -8.21 -10.63
CA ASP A 339 10.65 -7.04 -10.66
C ASP A 339 10.02 -5.81 -9.99
N GLY A 340 10.85 -4.81 -9.68
CA GLY A 340 10.44 -3.56 -9.02
C GLY A 340 10.25 -2.37 -9.96
N ARG A 341 10.08 -2.59 -11.27
CA ARG A 341 9.96 -1.50 -12.27
C ARG A 341 8.57 -0.85 -12.32
N ILE A 342 7.61 -1.37 -11.56
CA ILE A 342 6.24 -0.85 -11.49
C ILE A 342 6.17 0.65 -11.14
N LEU A 343 7.12 1.17 -10.35
CA LEU A 343 7.22 2.60 -10.05
C LEU A 343 7.49 3.47 -11.30
N GLU A 344 8.19 2.95 -12.31
CA GLU A 344 8.44 3.68 -13.56
C GLU A 344 7.18 3.70 -14.45
N VAL A 345 6.30 2.71 -14.29
CA VAL A 345 5.05 2.58 -15.04
C VAL A 345 4.03 3.60 -14.54
N TYR A 346 3.98 3.88 -13.24
CA TYR A 346 3.01 4.80 -12.62
C TYR A 346 3.28 6.31 -12.85
N GLN A 347 4.10 6.63 -13.84
CA GLN A 347 4.16 7.97 -14.43
C GLN A 347 2.81 8.29 -15.09
N LEU A 348 2.24 9.46 -14.83
CA LEU A 348 0.95 9.89 -15.38
C LEU A 348 0.94 9.93 -16.90
N GLN A 349 2.08 10.21 -17.54
CA GLN A 349 2.21 10.15 -19.00
C GLN A 349 1.99 8.74 -19.55
N ASN A 350 2.32 7.69 -18.79
CA ASN A 350 2.10 6.31 -19.17
C ASN A 350 0.65 5.90 -18.91
N LEU A 351 0.15 6.24 -17.71
CA LEU A 351 -1.23 5.90 -17.31
C LEU A 351 -2.32 6.60 -18.14
N ARG A 352 -2.01 7.76 -18.74
CA ARG A 352 -2.93 8.52 -19.58
C ARG A 352 -2.81 8.22 -21.09
N LYS A 353 -2.03 7.21 -21.48
CA LYS A 353 -1.96 6.72 -22.86
C LYS A 353 -3.29 6.07 -23.29
N THR A 354 -3.45 5.92 -24.60
CA THR A 354 -4.65 5.33 -25.21
C THR A 354 -4.29 4.32 -26.29
N GLY A 355 -5.19 3.38 -26.56
CA GLY A 355 -5.03 2.42 -27.66
C GLY A 355 -3.75 1.60 -27.55
N LYS A 356 -3.06 1.39 -28.67
CA LYS A 356 -1.87 0.52 -28.74
C LYS A 356 -0.74 0.94 -27.80
N GLU A 357 -0.58 2.23 -27.52
CA GLU A 357 0.47 2.69 -26.60
C GLU A 357 0.18 2.30 -25.14
N LEU A 358 -1.09 2.32 -24.75
CA LEU A 358 -1.53 1.84 -23.43
C LEU A 358 -1.33 0.33 -23.31
N ASP A 359 -1.71 -0.41 -24.35
CA ASP A 359 -1.50 -1.87 -24.42
C ASP A 359 -0.01 -2.24 -24.29
N GLN A 360 0.89 -1.47 -24.92
CA GLN A 360 2.33 -1.65 -24.79
C GLN A 360 2.83 -1.40 -23.37
N VAL A 361 2.36 -0.34 -22.70
CA VAL A 361 2.70 -0.07 -21.30
C VAL A 361 2.23 -1.22 -20.42
N TYR A 362 0.97 -1.61 -20.52
CA TYR A 362 0.41 -2.71 -19.74
C TYR A 362 1.19 -4.02 -19.93
N ASN A 363 1.57 -4.38 -21.15
CA ASN A 363 2.32 -5.61 -21.42
C ASN A 363 3.78 -5.59 -20.93
N SER A 364 4.32 -4.43 -20.58
CA SER A 364 5.68 -4.30 -20.01
C SER A 364 5.74 -4.44 -18.49
N VAL A 365 4.57 -4.45 -17.83
CA VAL A 365 4.43 -4.45 -16.37
C VAL A 365 4.55 -5.86 -15.81
N ALA A 366 5.39 -6.03 -14.78
CA ALA A 366 5.36 -7.22 -13.95
C ALA A 366 4.03 -7.31 -13.19
N ARG A 367 3.44 -8.50 -13.12
CA ARG A 367 2.20 -8.74 -12.36
C ARG A 367 2.52 -9.08 -10.91
N SER A 368 1.59 -8.75 -10.03
CA SER A 368 1.63 -9.13 -8.63
C SER A 368 0.85 -10.41 -8.42
N PHE A 369 1.45 -11.40 -7.75
CA PHE A 369 0.79 -12.66 -7.43
C PHE A 369 0.95 -12.99 -5.94
N PRO A 370 -0.07 -13.62 -5.31
CA PRO A 370 -0.03 -13.92 -3.89
C PRO A 370 0.89 -15.13 -3.65
N ARG A 371 1.97 -14.92 -2.91
CA ARG A 371 3.01 -15.90 -2.63
C ARG A 371 3.19 -16.08 -1.13
N ARG A 372 3.27 -17.34 -0.70
CA ARG A 372 3.53 -17.75 0.68
C ARG A 372 4.99 -18.14 0.87
N PHE A 373 5.61 -17.60 1.91
CA PHE A 373 6.92 -18.00 2.41
C PHE A 373 6.77 -18.58 3.80
N VAL A 374 7.57 -19.61 4.12
CA VAL A 374 7.59 -20.26 5.43
C VAL A 374 8.97 -20.12 6.02
N LEU A 375 9.09 -19.41 7.14
CA LEU A 375 10.33 -19.04 7.82
C LEU A 375 10.47 -19.84 9.13
N PRO A 376 11.25 -20.94 9.17
CA PRO A 376 11.54 -21.63 10.42
C PRO A 376 12.26 -20.72 11.42
N LEU A 377 11.76 -20.64 12.66
CA LEU A 377 12.29 -19.77 13.70
C LEU A 377 13.57 -20.31 14.34
N HIS A 378 13.78 -21.63 14.28
CA HIS A 378 14.93 -22.31 14.84
C HIS A 378 15.71 -23.03 13.73
N VAL A 379 16.67 -22.33 13.13
CA VAL A 379 17.55 -22.95 12.13
C VAL A 379 18.87 -23.35 12.78
N ASN A 380 19.10 -24.66 12.86
CA ASN A 380 20.37 -25.20 13.33
C ASN A 380 21.45 -24.98 12.26
N LEU A 381 22.55 -24.31 12.61
CA LEU A 381 23.69 -24.11 11.69
C LEU A 381 24.31 -25.44 11.21
N ASN A 382 24.13 -26.52 11.97
CA ASN A 382 24.55 -27.87 11.61
C ASN A 382 23.51 -28.64 10.78
N ALA A 383 22.42 -28.00 10.36
CA ALA A 383 21.46 -28.62 9.46
C ALA A 383 22.16 -29.10 8.17
N PRO A 384 21.77 -30.28 7.65
CA PRO A 384 22.35 -30.82 6.43
C PRO A 384 21.98 -29.93 5.23
N GLU A 385 22.89 -29.86 4.27
CA GLU A 385 22.66 -29.15 3.01
C GLU A 385 21.60 -29.87 2.17
N GLY A 386 20.74 -29.11 1.50
CA GLY A 386 19.73 -29.65 0.58
C GLY A 386 18.44 -30.16 1.24
N GLU A 387 18.37 -30.27 2.57
CA GLU A 387 17.14 -30.65 3.28
C GLU A 387 16.21 -29.43 3.45
N ASN A 388 14.89 -29.66 3.28
CA ASN A 388 13.87 -28.67 3.58
C ASN A 388 13.67 -28.58 5.10
N LEU A 389 13.92 -27.41 5.66
CA LEU A 389 13.81 -27.11 7.09
C LEU A 389 12.38 -26.74 7.52
N SER A 390 11.45 -26.60 6.57
CA SER A 390 10.04 -26.36 6.86
C SER A 390 9.34 -27.67 7.29
N PRO A 391 8.73 -27.73 8.50
CA PRO A 391 7.93 -28.87 8.95
C PRO A 391 6.49 -28.85 8.43
N LEU A 392 6.07 -27.79 7.72
CA LEU A 392 4.67 -27.58 7.36
C LEU A 392 4.26 -28.44 6.16
N SER A 393 3.54 -29.53 6.42
CA SER A 393 3.10 -30.48 5.39
C SER A 393 2.05 -29.94 4.41
N TYR A 394 1.38 -28.84 4.75
CA TYR A 394 0.31 -28.25 3.95
C TYR A 394 0.81 -27.16 2.98
N SER A 395 2.09 -26.82 3.00
CA SER A 395 2.66 -25.79 2.15
C SER A 395 3.80 -26.36 1.30
N SER A 396 3.84 -25.99 0.03
CA SER A 396 4.96 -26.32 -0.85
C SER A 396 6.15 -25.34 -0.72
N ALA A 397 6.04 -24.30 0.10
CA ALA A 397 7.14 -23.39 0.38
C ALA A 397 8.25 -24.15 1.12
N SER A 398 9.51 -23.85 0.78
CA SER A 398 10.67 -24.54 1.34
C SER A 398 11.69 -23.57 1.88
N ALA A 399 12.46 -24.04 2.85
CA ALA A 399 13.58 -23.33 3.45
C ALA A 399 14.78 -24.27 3.42
N VAL A 400 15.70 -24.10 2.48
CA VAL A 400 16.79 -25.07 2.23
C VAL A 400 18.14 -24.42 2.47
N LYS A 401 18.97 -25.05 3.30
CA LYS A 401 20.36 -24.64 3.45
C LYS A 401 21.15 -25.05 2.20
N GLN A 402 21.81 -24.08 1.56
CA GLN A 402 22.68 -24.34 0.39
C GLN A 402 24.16 -24.32 0.76
N ALA A 403 25.01 -24.72 -0.19
CA ALA A 403 26.47 -24.81 -0.05
C ALA A 403 27.16 -23.47 0.28
N ASP A 404 26.49 -22.34 0.06
CA ASP A 404 26.95 -21.01 0.48
C ASP A 404 26.71 -20.73 1.98
N GLY A 405 26.16 -21.71 2.71
CA GLY A 405 25.83 -21.61 4.13
C GLY A 405 24.57 -20.81 4.43
N LYS A 406 23.86 -20.31 3.41
CA LYS A 406 22.64 -19.51 3.57
C LYS A 406 21.39 -20.39 3.49
N ILE A 407 20.30 -19.89 4.06
CA ILE A 407 18.98 -20.53 3.97
C ILE A 407 18.22 -19.85 2.84
N TRP A 408 17.96 -20.61 1.79
CA TRP A 408 17.25 -20.17 0.60
C TRP A 408 15.79 -20.60 0.65
N TYR A 409 14.92 -19.63 0.48
CA TYR A 409 13.48 -19.79 0.55
C TYR A 409 12.87 -19.83 -0.85
N SER A 410 12.09 -20.88 -1.10
CA SER A 410 11.13 -20.91 -2.20
C SER A 410 9.73 -20.57 -1.67
N TYR A 411 8.90 -20.01 -2.54
CA TYR A 411 7.52 -19.69 -2.21
C TYR A 411 6.55 -20.79 -2.69
N GLU A 412 5.35 -20.75 -2.13
CA GLU A 412 4.16 -21.40 -2.63
C GLU A 412 3.25 -20.34 -3.28
N ASN A 413 2.69 -20.64 -4.45
CA ASN A 413 1.62 -19.83 -5.03
C ASN A 413 0.29 -20.14 -4.32
N LEU A 414 -0.43 -19.09 -3.93
CA LEU A 414 -1.70 -19.16 -3.17
C LEU A 414 -2.94 -19.11 -4.06
N TYR A 415 -2.79 -19.34 -5.36
CA TYR A 415 -3.83 -19.11 -6.35
C TYR A 415 -3.90 -20.25 -7.39
N PRO A 416 -5.05 -20.45 -8.07
CA PRO A 416 -5.18 -21.37 -9.21
C PRO A 416 -4.59 -20.77 -10.50
N GLU A 417 -4.50 -21.51 -11.63
CA GLU A 417 -3.95 -20.95 -12.89
C GLU A 417 -4.76 -19.76 -13.46
N ASP A 418 -6.03 -19.62 -13.09
CA ASP A 418 -6.97 -18.58 -13.57
C ASP A 418 -6.66 -17.14 -13.09
N LEU A 419 -5.95 -16.93 -11.98
CA LEU A 419 -5.57 -15.57 -11.54
C LEU A 419 -4.65 -14.88 -12.55
N GLU A 420 -3.94 -15.63 -13.39
CA GLU A 420 -3.15 -15.06 -14.49
C GLU A 420 -4.04 -14.35 -15.51
N GLU A 421 -5.27 -14.84 -15.75
CA GLU A 421 -6.27 -14.22 -16.62
C GLU A 421 -6.81 -12.90 -16.04
N GLU A 422 -6.73 -12.77 -14.71
CA GLU A 422 -7.13 -11.60 -13.93
C GLU A 422 -6.02 -10.55 -13.81
N GLY A 423 -4.87 -10.77 -14.44
CA GLY A 423 -3.75 -9.81 -14.46
C GLY A 423 -3.02 -9.70 -13.12
N GLY A 424 -3.18 -10.68 -12.24
CA GLY A 424 -2.63 -10.65 -10.88
C GLY A 424 -3.55 -9.96 -9.88
N ILE A 425 -3.05 -9.75 -8.66
CA ILE A 425 -3.83 -9.21 -7.55
C ILE A 425 -3.01 -8.29 -6.65
N GLU A 426 -3.62 -7.19 -6.23
CA GLU A 426 -3.03 -6.21 -5.32
C GLU A 426 -4.09 -5.62 -4.39
N PHE A 427 -3.67 -4.70 -3.50
CA PHE A 427 -4.54 -4.12 -2.47
C PHE A 427 -5.21 -5.19 -1.59
N PRO A 428 -4.43 -6.11 -0.99
CA PRO A 428 -4.97 -7.21 -0.21
C PRO A 428 -5.60 -6.73 1.10
N GLN A 429 -6.75 -7.30 1.43
CA GLN A 429 -7.49 -7.09 2.66
C GLN A 429 -7.99 -8.42 3.21
N ILE A 430 -8.08 -8.53 4.53
CA ILE A 430 -8.58 -9.71 5.24
C ILE A 430 -9.61 -9.27 6.28
N ASN A 431 -10.22 -10.23 6.98
CA ASN A 431 -10.90 -9.95 8.26
C ASN A 431 -9.86 -9.60 9.34
N TYR A 432 -9.27 -8.41 9.22
CA TYR A 432 -8.07 -8.00 9.96
C TYR A 432 -8.27 -8.07 11.46
N GLY A 433 -9.40 -7.53 11.95
CA GLY A 433 -9.70 -7.46 13.39
C GLY A 433 -9.74 -8.83 14.09
N GLN A 434 -10.04 -9.91 13.36
CA GLN A 434 -10.08 -11.26 13.94
C GLN A 434 -8.90 -12.15 13.53
N PHE A 435 -8.38 -12.00 12.31
CA PHE A 435 -7.44 -12.95 11.68
C PHE A 435 -6.05 -12.39 11.38
N SER A 436 -5.80 -11.09 11.59
CA SER A 436 -4.42 -10.56 11.49
C SER A 436 -3.52 -11.26 12.52
N GLY A 437 -2.34 -11.69 12.07
CA GLY A 437 -1.40 -12.42 12.94
C GLY A 437 -1.77 -13.89 13.21
N LYS A 438 -2.87 -14.39 12.62
CA LYS A 438 -3.41 -15.74 12.84
C LYS A 438 -3.57 -16.49 11.52
N LYS A 439 -3.60 -17.82 11.62
CA LYS A 439 -3.92 -18.70 10.49
C LYS A 439 -5.32 -18.37 9.97
N TYR A 440 -5.43 -18.25 8.65
CA TYR A 440 -6.59 -17.70 7.94
C TYR A 440 -6.79 -18.43 6.61
N GLN A 441 -7.94 -18.22 5.98
CA GLN A 441 -8.33 -18.87 4.73
C GLN A 441 -8.63 -17.89 3.59
N PHE A 442 -9.15 -16.71 3.88
CA PHE A 442 -9.63 -15.78 2.85
C PHE A 442 -8.92 -14.44 2.88
N PHE A 443 -8.55 -13.96 1.70
CA PHE A 443 -8.27 -12.54 1.50
C PHE A 443 -9.00 -12.03 0.26
N TYR A 444 -9.08 -10.71 0.18
CA TYR A 444 -9.77 -9.96 -0.86
C TYR A 444 -8.78 -8.99 -1.50
N GLY A 445 -8.89 -8.72 -2.79
CA GLY A 445 -8.02 -7.76 -3.47
C GLY A 445 -8.60 -7.26 -4.79
N CYS A 446 -7.87 -6.38 -5.45
CA CYS A 446 -8.18 -5.90 -6.78
C CYS A 446 -7.46 -6.73 -7.84
N GLY A 447 -8.17 -7.17 -8.89
CA GLY A 447 -7.56 -7.71 -10.10
C GLY A 447 -7.02 -6.60 -11.00
N PHE A 448 -5.94 -6.89 -11.73
CA PHE A 448 -5.17 -5.91 -12.51
C PHE A 448 -5.04 -6.32 -13.98
N ARG A 449 -6.17 -6.57 -14.66
CA ARG A 449 -6.14 -6.68 -16.14
C ARG A 449 -5.93 -5.32 -16.83
N HIS A 450 -5.76 -4.27 -16.03
CA HIS A 450 -5.42 -2.91 -16.42
C HIS A 450 -4.27 -2.39 -15.53
N LEU A 451 -3.85 -1.14 -15.72
CA LEU A 451 -2.84 -0.45 -14.89
C LEU A 451 -3.39 0.03 -13.53
N VAL A 452 -4.71 0.00 -13.37
CA VAL A 452 -5.44 0.19 -12.11
C VAL A 452 -6.34 -1.03 -11.88
N GLY A 453 -6.90 -1.18 -10.68
CA GLY A 453 -7.83 -2.28 -10.39
C GLY A 453 -9.08 -2.22 -11.26
N ASP A 454 -9.42 -3.34 -11.91
CA ASP A 454 -10.57 -3.48 -12.82
C ASP A 454 -11.59 -4.54 -12.38
N SER A 455 -11.33 -5.17 -11.24
CA SER A 455 -12.14 -6.24 -10.67
C SER A 455 -11.85 -6.39 -9.18
N LEU A 456 -12.77 -7.03 -8.47
CA LEU A 456 -12.57 -7.48 -7.10
C LEU A 456 -12.42 -9.00 -7.11
N ILE A 457 -11.55 -9.52 -6.27
CA ILE A 457 -11.25 -10.95 -6.20
C ILE A 457 -11.27 -11.37 -4.73
N LYS A 458 -12.01 -12.44 -4.41
CA LYS A 458 -11.86 -13.21 -3.17
C LYS A 458 -10.99 -14.42 -3.48
N VAL A 459 -9.99 -14.68 -2.65
CA VAL A 459 -9.08 -15.83 -2.78
C VAL A 459 -9.18 -16.71 -1.54
N ASP A 460 -9.39 -18.00 -1.75
CA ASP A 460 -9.24 -19.05 -0.74
C ASP A 460 -7.80 -19.61 -0.80
N VAL A 461 -6.97 -19.27 0.18
CA VAL A 461 -5.54 -19.66 0.19
C VAL A 461 -5.31 -21.12 0.59
N VAL A 462 -6.34 -21.81 1.08
CA VAL A 462 -6.27 -23.22 1.49
C VAL A 462 -6.66 -24.11 0.31
N ASN A 463 -7.82 -23.85 -0.30
CA ASN A 463 -8.34 -24.63 -1.41
C ASN A 463 -7.80 -24.15 -2.76
N LYS A 464 -7.13 -22.99 -2.80
CA LYS A 464 -6.62 -22.34 -4.01
C LYS A 464 -7.73 -22.19 -5.04
N THR A 465 -8.79 -21.50 -4.65
CA THR A 465 -9.94 -21.14 -5.50
C THR A 465 -10.18 -19.63 -5.41
N LEU A 466 -10.80 -19.05 -6.43
CA LEU A 466 -11.14 -17.63 -6.43
C LEU A 466 -12.60 -17.37 -6.83
N MET A 467 -13.08 -16.18 -6.45
CA MET A 467 -14.34 -15.62 -6.92
C MET A 467 -14.08 -14.20 -7.41
N VAL A 468 -14.68 -13.80 -8.53
CA VAL A 468 -14.43 -12.51 -9.18
C VAL A 468 -15.74 -11.74 -9.29
N TRP A 469 -15.71 -10.47 -8.90
CA TRP A 469 -16.72 -9.49 -9.25
C TRP A 469 -16.12 -8.50 -10.25
N ARG A 470 -16.88 -8.18 -11.29
CA ARG A 470 -16.45 -7.31 -12.38
C ARG A 470 -17.63 -6.72 -13.14
N GLU A 471 -17.48 -5.47 -13.54
CA GLU A 471 -18.38 -4.78 -14.45
C GLU A 471 -17.54 -4.01 -15.48
N ASP A 472 -17.76 -4.28 -16.78
CA ASP A 472 -16.93 -3.69 -17.85
C ASP A 472 -17.08 -2.16 -17.87
N GLY A 473 -15.95 -1.44 -17.94
CA GLY A 473 -15.93 0.03 -17.91
C GLY A 473 -16.02 0.65 -16.51
N PHE A 474 -16.01 -0.19 -15.47
CA PHE A 474 -15.98 0.21 -14.07
C PHE A 474 -14.72 -0.33 -13.38
N TYR A 475 -14.21 0.46 -12.44
CA TYR A 475 -12.89 0.26 -11.82
C TYR A 475 -13.06 0.33 -10.31
N PRO A 476 -13.08 -0.80 -9.61
CA PRO A 476 -13.24 -0.84 -8.17
C PRO A 476 -11.96 -0.40 -7.45
N SER A 477 -12.14 0.24 -6.31
CA SER A 477 -11.08 0.53 -5.34
C SER A 477 -10.77 -0.69 -4.46
N GLU A 478 -9.74 -0.60 -3.63
CA GLU A 478 -9.42 -1.61 -2.59
C GLU A 478 -10.69 -2.10 -1.84
N PRO A 479 -10.92 -3.42 -1.74
CA PRO A 479 -12.06 -4.02 -1.05
C PRO A 479 -11.89 -4.02 0.47
N VAL A 480 -12.70 -3.25 1.19
CA VAL A 480 -12.67 -3.21 2.67
C VAL A 480 -13.65 -4.22 3.25
N PHE A 481 -13.15 -5.17 4.03
CA PHE A 481 -13.99 -6.15 4.74
C PHE A 481 -14.62 -5.55 6.01
N VAL A 482 -15.92 -5.79 6.19
CA VAL A 482 -16.67 -5.42 7.39
C VAL A 482 -17.40 -6.66 7.93
N PRO A 483 -17.06 -7.17 9.13
CA PRO A 483 -17.70 -8.35 9.69
C PRO A 483 -19.16 -8.06 10.08
N VAL A 484 -20.02 -9.08 9.95
CA VAL A 484 -21.31 -9.08 10.64
C VAL A 484 -21.07 -8.99 12.16
N PRO A 485 -21.83 -8.18 12.92
CA PRO A 485 -21.72 -8.17 14.38
C PRO A 485 -21.92 -9.56 14.98
N GLY A 486 -20.93 -10.04 15.73
CA GLY A 486 -20.95 -11.39 16.31
C GLY A 486 -20.70 -12.53 15.31
N ALA A 487 -20.12 -12.23 14.14
CA ALA A 487 -19.71 -13.22 13.15
C ALA A 487 -18.85 -14.35 13.76
N ASN A 488 -19.12 -15.59 13.32
CA ASN A 488 -18.36 -16.78 13.76
C ASN A 488 -17.45 -17.33 12.66
N LYS A 489 -17.74 -17.06 11.38
CA LYS A 489 -16.88 -17.46 10.26
C LYS A 489 -16.03 -16.30 9.78
N GLU A 490 -14.90 -16.66 9.18
CA GLU A 490 -13.91 -15.70 8.69
C GLU A 490 -14.50 -14.73 7.65
N ASP A 491 -15.38 -15.22 6.78
CA ASP A 491 -16.00 -14.50 5.67
C ASP A 491 -17.49 -14.13 5.93
N ASP A 492 -17.96 -14.21 7.18
CA ASP A 492 -19.29 -13.71 7.56
C ASP A 492 -19.25 -12.17 7.67
N GLY A 493 -19.46 -11.49 6.55
CA GLY A 493 -19.33 -10.04 6.45
C GLY A 493 -19.75 -9.51 5.09
N VAL A 494 -19.44 -8.24 4.85
CA VAL A 494 -19.54 -7.60 3.54
C VAL A 494 -18.21 -7.05 3.09
N ILE A 495 -18.06 -6.89 1.76
CA ILE A 495 -16.97 -6.16 1.13
C ILE A 495 -17.51 -4.84 0.62
N LEU A 496 -16.84 -3.75 0.99
CA LEU A 496 -17.11 -2.41 0.51
C LEU A 496 -16.05 -1.98 -0.50
N SER A 497 -16.46 -1.46 -1.65
CA SER A 497 -15.53 -0.88 -2.63
C SER A 497 -16.18 0.30 -3.34
N VAL A 498 -15.42 1.38 -3.54
CA VAL A 498 -15.87 2.50 -4.37
C VAL A 498 -15.53 2.17 -5.82
N VAL A 499 -16.55 2.09 -6.65
CA VAL A 499 -16.44 1.75 -8.06
C VAL A 499 -16.61 3.01 -8.89
N ILE A 500 -15.61 3.29 -9.72
CA ILE A 500 -15.56 4.50 -10.53
C ILE A 500 -15.53 4.18 -12.03
N THR A 501 -15.94 5.13 -12.85
CA THR A 501 -15.95 4.97 -14.31
C THR A 501 -15.45 6.22 -15.01
N PRO A 502 -14.65 6.08 -16.10
CA PRO A 502 -14.28 7.21 -16.94
C PRO A 502 -15.44 7.67 -17.83
N ASN A 503 -16.55 6.92 -17.91
CA ASN A 503 -17.72 7.32 -18.68
C ASN A 503 -18.55 8.34 -17.90
N GLN A 504 -18.53 9.60 -18.35
CA GLN A 504 -19.21 10.70 -17.67
C GLN A 504 -20.76 10.60 -17.69
N ASN A 505 -21.33 9.69 -18.49
CA ASN A 505 -22.78 9.42 -18.49
C ASN A 505 -23.21 8.41 -17.43
N GLU A 506 -22.26 7.67 -16.86
CA GLU A 506 -22.47 6.68 -15.81
C GLU A 506 -22.16 7.29 -14.44
N ARG A 507 -22.66 6.66 -13.37
CA ARG A 507 -22.46 7.14 -12.00
C ARG A 507 -21.41 6.31 -11.29
N ASN A 508 -20.57 6.98 -10.50
CA ASN A 508 -19.73 6.31 -9.52
C ASN A 508 -20.61 5.79 -8.37
N PHE A 509 -20.22 4.71 -7.71
CA PHE A 509 -21.02 4.14 -6.62
C PHE A 509 -20.17 3.46 -5.55
N LEU A 510 -20.70 3.40 -4.34
CA LEU A 510 -20.24 2.46 -3.32
C LEU A 510 -20.91 1.11 -3.57
N LEU A 511 -20.14 0.07 -3.82
CA LEU A 511 -20.57 -1.32 -3.95
C LEU A 511 -20.54 -2.04 -2.60
N VAL A 512 -21.54 -2.87 -2.34
CA VAL A 512 -21.59 -3.78 -1.20
C VAL A 512 -21.79 -5.21 -1.70
N LEU A 513 -20.77 -6.04 -1.50
CA LEU A 513 -20.82 -7.48 -1.80
C LEU A 513 -20.97 -8.30 -0.51
N ASP A 514 -21.67 -9.42 -0.58
CA ASP A 514 -21.60 -10.45 0.45
C ASP A 514 -20.21 -11.09 0.43
N ALA A 515 -19.51 -11.09 1.56
CA ALA A 515 -18.10 -11.53 1.59
C ALA A 515 -17.93 -13.05 1.44
N LYS A 516 -19.01 -13.82 1.56
CA LYS A 516 -19.01 -15.28 1.48
C LYS A 516 -19.20 -15.77 0.04
N ASN A 517 -20.27 -15.35 -0.62
CA ASN A 517 -20.60 -15.76 -1.99
C ASN A 517 -20.21 -14.71 -3.05
N PHE A 518 -19.70 -13.54 -2.64
CA PHE A 518 -19.22 -12.49 -3.53
C PHE A 518 -20.29 -11.91 -4.48
N GLU A 519 -21.58 -12.13 -4.16
CA GLU A 519 -22.71 -11.55 -4.87
C GLU A 519 -22.98 -10.11 -4.41
N GLU A 520 -23.49 -9.29 -5.30
CA GLU A 520 -23.86 -7.92 -4.99
C GLU A 520 -25.16 -7.86 -4.17
N LEU A 521 -25.08 -7.28 -2.98
CA LEU A 521 -26.24 -6.99 -2.13
C LEU A 521 -26.93 -5.69 -2.54
N GLY A 522 -26.11 -4.70 -2.92
CA GLY A 522 -26.59 -3.43 -3.44
C GLY A 522 -25.45 -2.44 -3.66
N ARG A 523 -25.82 -1.26 -4.15
CA ARG A 523 -24.90 -0.15 -4.42
C ARG A 523 -25.52 1.20 -4.10
N ALA A 524 -24.70 2.19 -3.80
CA ALA A 524 -25.11 3.56 -3.54
C ALA A 524 -24.47 4.52 -4.55
N GLU A 525 -25.25 4.96 -5.53
CA GLU A 525 -24.80 5.84 -6.62
C GLU A 525 -24.65 7.29 -6.17
N VAL A 526 -23.56 7.92 -6.59
CA VAL A 526 -23.21 9.30 -6.25
C VAL A 526 -22.95 10.11 -7.53
N PRO A 527 -23.61 11.28 -7.71
CA PRO A 527 -23.55 12.06 -8.94
C PRO A 527 -22.31 12.97 -9.00
N VAL A 528 -21.14 12.44 -8.66
CA VAL A 528 -19.88 13.20 -8.63
C VAL A 528 -18.76 12.41 -9.30
N GLN A 529 -17.82 13.13 -9.93
CA GLN A 529 -16.61 12.53 -10.46
C GLN A 529 -15.64 12.18 -9.32
N MET A 530 -14.92 11.07 -9.47
CA MET A 530 -13.96 10.59 -8.47
C MET A 530 -12.69 10.10 -9.16
N PRO A 531 -11.51 10.45 -8.64
CA PRO A 531 -10.25 9.91 -9.13
C PRO A 531 -10.03 8.50 -8.56
N TYR A 532 -9.15 7.73 -9.18
CA TYR A 532 -8.71 6.44 -8.65
C TYR A 532 -7.76 6.67 -7.47
N GLY A 533 -8.18 6.21 -6.28
CA GLY A 533 -7.44 6.36 -5.02
C GLY A 533 -6.65 5.12 -4.60
N PHE A 534 -6.13 5.12 -3.38
CA PHE A 534 -5.29 4.04 -2.85
C PHE A 534 -6.01 3.24 -1.77
N HIS A 535 -5.96 3.72 -0.52
CA HIS A 535 -6.42 2.96 0.64
C HIS A 535 -7.60 3.59 1.36
N GLY A 536 -8.25 2.77 2.16
CA GLY A 536 -9.31 3.20 3.04
C GLY A 536 -9.47 2.34 4.28
N THR A 537 -10.37 2.78 5.16
CA THR A 537 -10.75 2.05 6.36
C THR A 537 -12.24 2.22 6.62
N PHE A 538 -12.84 1.25 7.31
CA PHE A 538 -14.21 1.33 7.79
C PHE A 538 -14.22 1.56 9.30
N VAL A 539 -14.99 2.57 9.74
CA VAL A 539 -15.13 2.94 11.14
C VAL A 539 -16.58 2.74 11.57
N ASN A 540 -16.82 1.87 12.55
CA ASN A 540 -18.15 1.65 13.13
C ASN A 540 -18.59 2.87 13.97
N ILE A 541 -19.90 3.15 13.99
CA ILE A 541 -20.53 4.20 14.82
C ILE A 541 -21.52 3.58 15.81
#